data_AF-A0A6A3L5N8-F1
#
_entry.id   AF-A0A6A3L5N8-F1
#
_cell.length_a   1.000
_cell.length_b   1.000
_cell.length_c   1.000
_cell.angle_alpha   90.00
_cell.angle_beta   90.00
_cell.angle_gamma   90.00
#
_symmetry.space_group_name_H-M   'P 1'
#
loop_
_entity.id
_entity.type
_entity.pdbx_description
1 polymer ?
#
loop_
_entity_poly.entity_id
_entity_poly.type
_entity_poly.pdbx_seq_one_letter_code
_entity_poly.pdbx_strand_id
1 'polypeptide(L)' 'MGMEDPSASQTHSLLEQLARLDAAEPARVRWAHCATGDEHIAHLPADIRDMLIPAGNRHPIYDAL' A
#
# COMPACT_ATOMS: atom_id res chain seq x y z
N MET A 1 -13.21 32.96 -11.12
CA MET A 1 -11.73 32.91 -11.20
C MET A 1 -11.33 31.72 -10.35
N GLY A 2 -11.16 30.55 -11.00
CA GLY A 2 -10.83 29.32 -10.29
C GLY A 2 -9.39 29.41 -9.78
N MET A 3 -9.17 29.06 -8.51
CA MET A 3 -7.81 28.88 -8.00
C MET A 3 -7.20 27.69 -8.74
N GLU A 4 -6.40 28.00 -9.76
CA GLU A 4 -5.48 27.03 -10.33
C GLU A 4 -4.49 26.63 -9.23
N ASP A 5 -4.53 25.36 -8.85
CA ASP A 5 -3.53 24.80 -7.93
C ASP A 5 -2.15 25.07 -8.54
N PRO A 6 -1.24 25.80 -7.87
CA PRO A 6 0.09 26.09 -8.42
C PRO A 6 0.92 24.81 -8.64
N SER A 7 0.47 23.68 -8.11
CA SER A 7 1.01 22.34 -8.37
C SER A 7 0.59 21.77 -9.73
N ALA A 8 -0.47 22.26 -10.37
CA ALA A 8 -0.92 21.80 -11.69
C ALA A 8 0.05 22.20 -12.82
N SER A 9 0.90 23.21 -12.60
CA SER A 9 1.90 23.67 -13.56
C SER A 9 3.27 23.00 -13.40
N GLN A 10 3.47 22.14 -12.41
CA GLN A 10 4.74 21.43 -12.21
C GLN A 10 4.69 20.07 -12.89
N THR A 11 5.29 19.98 -14.08
CA THR A 11 5.52 18.72 -14.78
C THR A 11 6.63 17.96 -14.07
N HIS A 12 6.27 17.21 -13.03
CA HIS A 12 7.19 16.29 -12.38
C HIS A 12 7.57 15.17 -13.34
N SER A 13 8.84 14.76 -13.31
CA SER A 13 9.26 13.53 -13.99
C SER A 13 8.52 12.33 -13.40
N LEU A 14 8.36 11.26 -14.18
CA LEU A 14 7.72 10.02 -13.72
C LEU A 14 8.35 9.51 -12.41
N LEU A 15 9.68 9.63 -12.27
CA LEU A 15 10.39 9.19 -11.07
C LEU A 15 10.01 10.02 -9.84
N GLU A 16 9.87 11.34 -9.99
CA GLU A 16 9.41 12.21 -8.89
C GLU A 16 7.96 11.96 -8.52
N GLN A 17 7.10 11.68 -9.51
CA GLN A 17 5.71 11.30 -9.25
C GLN A 17 5.62 9.98 -8.48
N LEU A 18 6.42 8.98 -8.86
CA LEU A 18 6.51 7.71 -8.16
C LEU A 18 7.05 7.90 -6.74
N ALA A 19 8.12 8.66 -6.55
CA ALA A 19 8.68 8.94 -5.23
C ALA A 19 7.67 9.64 -4.30
N ARG A 20 6.85 10.55 -4.84
CA ARG A 20 5.76 11.21 -4.11
C ARG A 20 4.65 10.23 -3.73
N LEU A 21 4.23 9.37 -4.66
CA LEU A 21 3.25 8.31 -4.38
C LEU A 21 3.77 7.32 -3.35
N ASP A 22 5.05 6.97 -3.40
CA ASP A 22 5.69 6.06 -2.45
C ASP A 22 5.79 6.68 -1.05
N ALA A 23 5.98 7.99 -0.96
CA ALA A 23 5.96 8.73 0.30
C ALA A 23 4.52 8.89 0.85
N ALA A 24 3.54 9.16 -0.01
CA ALA A 24 2.14 9.31 0.36
C ALA A 24 1.48 7.97 0.74
N GLU A 25 1.89 6.89 0.08
CA GLU A 25 1.35 5.54 0.26
C GLU A 25 2.48 4.52 0.52
N PRO A 26 3.13 4.55 1.70
CA PRO A 26 4.26 3.67 1.99
C PRO A 26 3.93 2.18 1.89
N ALA A 27 2.65 1.82 2.08
CA ALA A 27 2.17 0.45 1.95
C ALA A 27 2.38 -0.13 0.54
N ARG A 28 2.25 0.68 -0.53
CA ARG A 28 2.47 0.22 -1.92
C ARG A 28 3.87 -0.32 -2.13
N VAL A 29 4.88 0.40 -1.65
CA VAL A 29 6.29 -0.02 -1.77
C VAL A 29 6.56 -1.21 -0.87
N ARG A 30 6.04 -1.18 0.36
CA ARG A 30 6.29 -2.24 1.36
C ARG A 30 5.69 -3.58 0.93
N TRP A 31 4.47 -3.59 0.39
CA TRP A 31 3.78 -4.82 -0.02
C TRP A 31 4.52 -5.56 -1.13
N ALA A 32 5.15 -4.85 -2.07
CA ALA A 32 5.96 -5.46 -3.13
C ALA A 32 7.22 -6.15 -2.60
N HIS A 33 7.69 -5.81 -1.40
CA HIS A 33 8.90 -6.38 -0.77
C HIS A 33 8.60 -7.48 0.25
N CYS A 34 7.33 -7.74 0.56
CA CYS A 34 6.94 -8.83 1.44
C CYS A 34 6.74 -10.10 0.61
N ALA A 35 7.41 -11.18 1.00
CA ALA A 35 7.34 -12.48 0.34
C ALA A 35 6.15 -13.32 0.81
N THR A 36 5.59 -13.01 1.98
CA THR A 36 4.51 -13.78 2.61
C THR A 36 3.38 -12.88 3.12
N GLY A 37 2.18 -13.46 3.25
CA GLY A 37 1.04 -12.76 3.85
C GLY A 37 1.26 -12.38 5.31
N ASP A 38 2.07 -13.14 6.06
CA ASP A 38 2.39 -12.80 7.45
C ASP A 38 3.30 -11.56 7.54
N GLU A 39 4.21 -11.37 6.59
CA GLU A 39 4.99 -10.13 6.47
C GLU A 39 4.10 -8.94 6.12
N HIS A 40 3.11 -9.12 5.24
CA HIS A 40 2.09 -8.08 4.99
C HIS A 40 1.35 -7.71 6.27
N ILE A 41 0.91 -8.70 7.04
CA ILE A 41 0.15 -8.49 8.27
C ILE A 41 0.99 -7.81 9.36
N ALA A 42 2.29 -8.13 9.44
CA ALA A 42 3.20 -7.50 10.40
C ALA A 42 3.30 -5.97 10.23
N HIS A 43 3.03 -5.46 9.02
CA HIS A 43 3.03 -4.02 8.72
C HIS A 43 1.70 -3.30 9.04
N LEU A 44 0.65 -4.02 9.39
CA LEU A 44 -0.63 -3.43 9.76
C LEU A 44 -0.60 -2.88 11.20
N PRO A 45 -1.37 -1.80 11.49
CA PRO A 45 -1.60 -1.35 12.86
C PRO A 45 -2.13 -2.46 13.77
N ALA A 46 -1.76 -2.44 15.04
CA ALA A 46 -2.09 -3.52 15.98
C ALA A 46 -3.60 -3.76 16.11
N ASP A 47 -4.37 -2.68 16.19
CA ASP A 47 -5.83 -2.68 16.22
C ASP A 47 -6.45 -3.37 15.00
N ILE A 48 -5.88 -3.17 13.82
CA ILE A 48 -6.34 -3.83 12.59
C ILE A 48 -5.93 -5.31 12.58
N ARG A 49 -4.73 -5.64 13.05
CA ARG A 49 -4.27 -7.05 13.13
C ARG A 49 -5.15 -7.88 14.06
N ASP A 50 -5.58 -7.31 15.17
CA ASP A 50 -6.43 -7.98 16.15
C ASP A 50 -7.85 -8.23 15.61
N MET A 51 -8.28 -7.47 14.60
CA MET A 51 -9.53 -7.69 13.86
C MET A 51 -9.43 -8.76 12.77
N LEU A 52 -8.22 -9.23 12.42
CA LEU A 52 -8.04 -10.24 11.37
C LEU A 52 -8.47 -11.63 11.83
N ILE A 53 -8.86 -12.46 10.87
CA ILE A 53 -9.08 -13.88 11.11
C ILE A 53 -7.75 -14.51 11.59
N PRO A 54 -7.74 -15.20 12.75
CA PRO A 54 -6.55 -15.87 13.26
C PRO A 54 -5.94 -16.83 12.24
N ALA A 55 -4.60 -16.91 12.19
CA ALA A 55 -3.89 -17.67 11.16
C ALA A 55 -4.37 -19.12 10.98
N GLY A 56 -4.63 -19.83 12.08
CA GLY A 56 -5.14 -21.22 12.05
C GLY A 56 -6.57 -21.38 11.51
N ASN A 57 -7.32 -20.28 11.37
CA ASN A 57 -8.69 -20.26 10.87
C ASN A 57 -8.79 -19.67 9.45
N ARG A 58 -7.67 -19.29 8.84
CA ARG A 58 -7.66 -18.74 7.48
C ARG A 58 -7.80 -19.87 6.48
N HIS A 59 -8.76 -19.74 5.56
CA HIS A 59 -8.91 -20.68 4.45
C HIS A 59 -7.96 -20.29 3.32
N PRO A 60 -7.12 -21.21 2.80
CA PRO A 60 -6.32 -20.94 1.62
C PRO A 60 -7.24 -20.67 0.42
N ILE A 61 -7.04 -19.54 -0.23
CA ILE A 61 -7.65 -19.27 -1.53
C ILE A 61 -6.72 -19.92 -2.55
N TYR A 62 -7.24 -20.93 -3.26
CA TYR A 62 -6.56 -21.48 -4.42
C TYR A 62 -7.09 -20.76 -5.65
N ASP A 63 -6.20 -20.29 -6.51
CA ASP A 63 -6.60 -19.81 -7.82
C ASP A 63 -7.23 -20.98 -8.59
N ALA A 64 -8.48 -20.81 -9.01
CA ALA A 64 -9.10 -21.72 -9.95
C ALA A 64 -8.40 -21.52 -11.31
N LEU A 65 -7.53 -22.49 -11.65
CA LEU A 65 -6.85 -22.57 -12.95
C LEU A 65 -7.84 -22.62 -14.11
#